data_AF-A0A948HVE3-F1
#
_entry.id   AF-A0A948HVE3-F1
#
_cell.length_a   1.000
_cell.length_b   1.000
_cell.length_c   1.000
_cell.angle_alpha   90.00
_cell.angle_beta   90.00
_cell.angle_gamma   90.00
#
_symmetry.space_group_name_H-M   'P 1'
#
loop_
_entity.id
_entity.type
_entity.pdbx_description
1 polymer ?
#
loop_
_entity_poly.entity_id
_entity_poly.type
_entity_poly.pdbx_seq_one_letter_code
_entity_poly.pdbx_strand_id
1 'polypeptide(L)'
;MKKLALVVLVSASALANPPSQEQQMNMMLSMMESMGELDRLSQCINLPPQRVKQLLRQTYTDCGMGDMMADEPDPAYETCLQQSIVRHSGLPAARWQECETDDNDGQDDPLLAELDALSERIGEREPTAAEQQQMDDIIARMQQRGADDMEQMVKGLIAGSQGSESSITLPLYPQAQLLINIPAQGEIEIGEQAYATLPGASFVTTDSPEQVLQYYRQQLPDYKLHRSSLAKAGEVALMQHLPAGFDYAKDMGRAFSIAHVYIQPASAAGQKRLPGAKTLFFIYYPPAS
;
A
#
# COMPACT_ATOMS: atom_id res chain seq x y z
N MET A 1 -31.72 10.18 58.32
CA MET A 1 -30.64 9.17 58.34
C MET A 1 -30.59 8.51 56.97
N LYS A 2 -29.37 8.41 56.44
CA LYS A 2 -28.99 7.84 55.13
C LYS A 2 -29.51 6.41 54.94
N LYS A 3 -30.07 6.10 53.78
CA LYS A 3 -29.84 4.81 53.10
C LYS A 3 -29.65 5.05 51.60
N LEU A 4 -28.46 4.68 51.17
CA LEU A 4 -27.91 4.67 49.82
C LEU A 4 -28.31 3.38 49.10
N ALA A 5 -28.00 3.37 47.79
CA ALA A 5 -27.72 2.19 46.95
C ALA A 5 -28.96 1.53 46.32
N LEU A 6 -28.96 1.09 45.06
CA LEU A 6 -27.92 1.00 44.03
C LEU A 6 -28.68 0.87 42.69
N VAL A 7 -28.48 1.77 41.73
CA VAL A 7 -28.91 1.55 40.35
C VAL A 7 -27.78 0.79 39.67
N VAL A 8 -27.98 -0.51 39.43
CA VAL A 8 -27.10 -1.31 38.59
C VAL A 8 -27.48 -1.02 37.14
N LEU A 9 -26.83 0.00 36.56
CA LEU A 9 -26.69 0.11 35.11
C LEU A 9 -25.68 -0.98 34.70
N VAL A 10 -26.19 -2.09 34.19
CA VAL A 10 -25.39 -3.03 33.42
C VAL A 10 -25.10 -2.33 32.09
N SER A 11 -23.99 -1.60 32.06
CA SER A 11 -23.34 -1.18 30.82
C SER A 11 -22.77 -2.44 30.17
N ALA A 12 -23.60 -3.12 29.37
CA ALA A 12 -23.11 -4.04 28.37
C ALA A 12 -22.42 -3.19 27.28
N SER A 13 -21.17 -2.82 27.52
CA SER A 13 -20.25 -2.40 26.46
C SER A 13 -19.98 -3.63 25.61
N ALA A 14 -20.87 -3.92 24.67
CA ALA A 14 -20.51 -4.67 23.50
C ALA A 14 -19.45 -3.82 22.78
N LEU A 15 -18.18 -4.14 23.03
CA LEU A 15 -17.07 -3.74 22.18
C LEU A 15 -17.31 -4.40 20.83
N ALA A 16 -18.05 -3.71 19.97
CA ALA A 16 -18.01 -3.95 18.55
C ALA A 16 -16.60 -3.58 18.10
N ASN A 17 -15.75 -4.59 17.88
CA ASN A 17 -14.54 -4.39 17.08
C ASN A 17 -15.00 -3.75 15.75
N PRO A 18 -14.48 -2.57 15.38
CA PRO A 18 -14.93 -1.93 14.17
C PRO A 18 -14.46 -2.78 12.97
N PRO A 19 -15.30 -2.99 11.95
CA PRO A 19 -14.94 -3.72 10.73
C PRO A 19 -13.70 -3.18 9.99
N SER A 20 -13.13 -2.04 10.41
CA SER A 20 -11.87 -1.50 9.90
C SER A 20 -10.63 -2.30 10.29
N GLN A 21 -10.58 -2.92 11.48
CA GLN A 21 -9.36 -3.57 11.97
C GLN A 21 -9.06 -4.88 11.24
N GLU A 22 -10.08 -5.68 10.96
CA GLU A 22 -9.92 -6.94 10.23
C GLU A 22 -9.50 -6.68 8.77
N GLN A 23 -10.04 -5.64 8.16
CA GLN A 23 -9.66 -5.21 6.81
C GLN A 23 -8.21 -4.71 6.76
N GLN A 24 -7.79 -3.89 7.73
CA GLN A 24 -6.39 -3.42 7.84
C GLN A 24 -5.42 -4.59 8.06
N MET A 25 -5.74 -5.53 8.95
CA MET A 25 -4.93 -6.73 9.19
C MET A 25 -4.83 -7.61 7.94
N ASN A 26 -5.93 -7.84 7.22
CA ASN A 26 -5.92 -8.62 6.00
C ASN A 26 -5.08 -7.96 4.90
N MET A 27 -5.14 -6.64 4.80
CA MET A 27 -4.31 -5.87 3.87
C MET A 27 -2.82 -5.98 4.22
N MET A 28 -2.46 -5.77 5.49
CA MET A 28 -1.07 -5.91 5.95
C MET A 28 -0.53 -7.33 5.71
N LEU A 29 -1.27 -8.37 6.10
CA LEU A 29 -0.84 -9.76 5.89
C LEU A 29 -0.72 -10.11 4.40
N SER A 30 -1.59 -9.56 3.55
CA SER A 30 -1.48 -9.73 2.10
C SER A 30 -0.28 -8.98 1.53
N MET A 31 0.05 -7.81 2.08
CA MET A 31 1.26 -7.06 1.72
C MET A 31 2.52 -7.83 2.12
N MET A 32 2.60 -8.34 3.35
CA MET A 32 3.69 -9.21 3.80
C MET A 32 3.83 -10.47 2.94
N GLU A 33 2.72 -11.10 2.56
CA GLU A 33 2.73 -12.25 1.64
C GLU A 33 3.29 -11.85 0.27
N SER A 34 2.87 -10.71 -0.25
CA SER A 34 3.31 -10.23 -1.56
C SER A 34 4.75 -9.78 -1.61
N MET A 35 5.29 -9.27 -0.50
CA MET A 35 6.69 -8.85 -0.36
C MET A 35 7.62 -10.04 -0.07
N GLY A 36 7.08 -11.26 0.03
CA GLY A 36 7.84 -12.45 0.39
C GLY A 36 8.25 -12.51 1.87
N GLU A 37 7.80 -11.57 2.70
CA GLU A 37 8.12 -11.53 4.14
C GLU A 37 7.58 -12.77 4.87
N LEU A 38 6.41 -13.25 4.48
CA LEU A 38 5.88 -14.51 5.05
C LEU A 38 6.73 -15.73 4.66
N ASP A 39 7.30 -15.74 3.46
CA ASP A 39 8.17 -16.82 2.99
C ASP A 39 9.54 -16.77 3.68
N ARG A 40 10.08 -15.57 3.92
CA ARG A 40 11.30 -15.37 4.72
C ARG A 40 11.12 -15.85 6.16
N LEU A 41 10.07 -15.35 6.83
CA LEU A 41 9.72 -15.80 8.18
C LEU A 41 9.50 -17.31 8.21
N SER A 42 8.76 -17.85 7.23
CA SER A 42 8.53 -19.28 7.05
C SER A 42 9.81 -20.10 6.99
N GLN A 43 10.80 -19.65 6.20
CA GLN A 43 12.10 -20.31 6.08
C GLN A 43 12.90 -20.21 7.39
N CYS A 44 12.90 -19.04 8.03
CA CYS A 44 13.64 -18.84 9.26
C CYS A 44 13.10 -19.69 10.41
N ILE A 45 11.78 -19.68 10.65
CA ILE A 45 11.19 -20.44 11.76
C ILE A 45 10.79 -21.88 11.38
N ASN A 46 11.02 -22.28 10.13
CA ASN A 46 10.69 -23.58 9.56
C ASN A 46 9.20 -23.97 9.75
N LEU A 47 8.30 -23.02 9.43
CA LEU A 47 6.85 -23.24 9.41
C LEU A 47 6.30 -22.95 8.01
N PRO A 48 5.28 -23.68 7.51
CA PRO A 48 4.69 -23.37 6.21
C PRO A 48 4.15 -21.92 6.15
N PRO A 49 4.25 -21.21 5.01
CA PRO A 49 3.84 -19.79 4.91
C PRO A 49 2.40 -19.53 5.37
N GLN A 50 1.47 -20.42 5.04
CA GLN A 50 0.08 -20.33 5.49
C GLN A 50 -0.07 -20.46 7.01
N ARG A 51 0.80 -21.24 7.65
CA ARG A 51 0.82 -21.36 9.12
C ARG A 51 1.36 -20.08 9.75
N VAL A 52 2.37 -19.44 9.14
CA VAL A 52 2.89 -18.14 9.57
C VAL A 52 1.82 -17.05 9.43
N LYS A 53 1.12 -17.01 8.31
CA LYS A 53 0.00 -16.07 8.08
C LYS A 53 -1.09 -16.19 9.16
N GLN A 54 -1.49 -17.43 9.46
CA GLN A 54 -2.49 -17.69 10.49
C GLN A 54 -2.00 -17.31 11.89
N LEU A 55 -0.74 -17.62 12.20
CA LEU A 55 -0.09 -17.25 13.45
C LEU A 55 -0.11 -15.74 13.65
N LEU A 56 0.37 -14.97 12.67
CA LEU A 56 0.38 -13.50 12.73
C LEU A 56 -1.03 -12.93 12.87
N ARG A 57 -2.01 -13.46 12.11
CA ARG A 57 -3.41 -13.07 12.27
C ARG A 57 -3.90 -13.27 13.70
N GLN A 58 -3.61 -14.41 14.32
CA GLN A 58 -4.00 -14.69 15.71
C GLN A 58 -3.29 -13.75 16.68
N THR A 59 -2.00 -13.51 16.50
CA THR A 59 -1.22 -12.56 17.29
C THR A 59 -1.83 -11.16 17.26
N TYR A 60 -2.12 -10.61 16.07
CA TYR A 60 -2.72 -9.27 15.94
C TYR A 60 -4.18 -9.22 16.43
N THR A 61 -4.89 -10.34 16.38
CA THR A 61 -6.23 -10.44 16.98
C THR A 61 -6.16 -10.35 18.50
N ASP A 62 -5.15 -10.97 19.12
CA ASP A 62 -4.98 -10.99 20.57
C ASP A 62 -4.39 -9.68 21.13
N CYS A 63 -3.45 -9.08 20.40
CA CYS A 63 -2.69 -7.91 20.87
C CYS A 63 -3.14 -6.58 20.26
N GLY A 64 -4.00 -6.61 19.25
CA GLY A 64 -4.27 -5.46 18.39
C GLY A 64 -3.15 -5.20 17.38
N MET A 65 -3.21 -4.07 16.68
CA MET A 65 -2.19 -3.65 15.70
C MET A 65 -1.17 -2.64 16.27
N GLY A 66 -1.32 -2.28 17.56
CA GLY A 66 -0.57 -1.17 18.15
C GLY A 66 -0.94 0.19 17.55
N ASP A 67 -0.29 1.24 18.04
CA ASP A 67 -0.30 2.55 17.37
C ASP A 67 0.86 2.60 16.39
N MET A 68 0.60 2.35 15.11
CA MET A 68 1.63 2.35 14.07
C MET A 68 2.18 3.76 13.74
N MET A 69 1.64 4.81 14.35
CA MET A 69 2.08 6.19 14.15
C MET A 69 2.89 6.74 15.34
N ALA A 70 3.08 5.95 16.40
CA ALA A 70 3.90 6.35 17.53
C ALA A 70 5.39 6.25 17.19
N ASP A 71 6.17 7.26 17.58
CA ASP A 71 7.62 7.29 17.37
C ASP A 71 8.35 6.14 18.11
N GLU A 72 7.76 5.66 19.21
CA GLU A 72 8.24 4.51 19.97
C GLU A 72 7.11 3.49 20.18
N PRO A 73 7.36 2.19 19.94
CA PRO A 73 6.38 1.14 20.19
C PRO A 73 6.06 1.03 21.69
N ASP A 74 4.78 0.85 22.03
CA ASP A 74 4.35 0.62 23.41
C ASP A 74 4.98 -0.69 23.95
N PRO A 75 5.78 -0.65 25.04
CA PRO A 75 6.41 -1.84 25.60
C PRO A 75 5.40 -2.93 25.99
N ALA A 76 4.18 -2.55 26.37
CA ALA A 76 3.12 -3.51 26.68
C ALA A 76 2.62 -4.24 25.42
N TYR A 77 2.57 -3.54 24.29
CA TYR A 77 2.21 -4.11 23.00
C TYR A 77 3.30 -5.08 22.51
N GLU A 78 4.57 -4.69 22.56
CA GLU A 78 5.68 -5.57 22.19
C GLU A 78 5.71 -6.85 23.03
N THR A 79 5.53 -6.69 24.35
CA THR A 79 5.46 -7.82 25.28
C THR A 79 4.30 -8.75 24.91
N CYS A 80 3.14 -8.20 24.53
CA CYS A 80 2.01 -9.00 24.07
C CYS A 80 2.35 -9.79 22.80
N LEU A 81 2.94 -9.12 21.78
CA LEU A 81 3.30 -9.76 20.52
C LEU A 81 4.24 -10.94 20.75
N GLN A 82 5.33 -10.73 21.49
CA GLN A 82 6.31 -11.78 21.78
C GLN A 82 5.66 -12.98 22.48
N GLN A 83 4.85 -12.72 23.52
CA GLN A 83 4.18 -13.80 24.26
C GLN A 83 3.15 -14.54 23.40
N SER A 84 2.40 -13.82 22.58
CA SER A 84 1.36 -14.39 21.73
C SER A 84 1.96 -15.21 20.58
N ILE A 85 3.02 -14.71 19.94
CA ILE A 85 3.77 -15.44 18.91
C ILE A 85 4.35 -16.75 19.46
N VAL A 86 5.02 -16.73 20.61
CA VAL A 86 5.56 -17.95 21.24
C VAL A 86 4.45 -18.93 21.56
N ARG A 87 3.34 -18.44 22.14
CA ARG A 87 2.19 -19.26 22.53
C ARG A 87 1.53 -19.95 21.34
N HIS A 88 1.29 -19.24 20.24
CA HIS A 88 0.57 -19.76 19.08
C HIS A 88 1.46 -20.51 18.08
N SER A 89 2.75 -20.18 18.03
CA SER A 89 3.72 -20.87 17.16
C SER A 89 4.15 -22.22 17.72
N GLY A 90 4.18 -22.37 19.05
CA GLY A 90 4.76 -23.53 19.71
C GLY A 90 6.29 -23.60 19.60
N LEU A 91 6.93 -22.52 19.15
CA LEU A 91 8.39 -22.38 19.04
C LEU A 91 8.95 -21.58 20.22
N PRO A 92 10.19 -21.86 20.67
CA PRO A 92 10.81 -21.11 21.74
C PRO A 92 11.12 -19.67 21.32
N ALA A 93 11.05 -18.72 22.26
CA ALA A 93 11.32 -17.30 22.03
C ALA A 93 12.70 -17.04 21.37
N ALA A 94 13.72 -17.81 21.75
CA ALA A 94 15.05 -17.70 21.17
C ALA A 94 15.06 -17.90 19.65
N ARG A 95 14.21 -18.80 19.12
CA ARG A 95 14.12 -19.04 17.68
C ARG A 95 13.52 -17.86 16.92
N TRP A 96 12.63 -17.11 17.58
CA TRP A 96 12.05 -15.89 17.03
C TRP A 96 13.05 -14.74 17.06
N GLN A 97 13.78 -14.60 18.17
CA GLN A 97 14.83 -13.58 18.30
C GLN A 97 15.94 -13.75 17.27
N GLU A 98 16.35 -14.99 16.97
CA GLU A 98 17.30 -15.29 15.87
C GLU A 98 16.83 -14.80 14.51
N CYS A 99 15.51 -14.74 14.27
CA CYS A 99 14.93 -14.23 13.02
C CYS A 99 14.77 -12.71 13.02
N GLU A 100 14.56 -12.09 14.18
CA GLU A 100 14.44 -10.62 14.32
C GLU A 100 15.80 -9.90 14.32
N THR A 101 16.88 -10.57 14.75
CA THR A 101 18.22 -9.96 14.78
C THR A 101 18.90 -9.86 13.41
N ASP A 102 18.42 -10.60 12.41
CA ASP A 102 18.92 -10.55 11.03
C ASP A 102 18.46 -9.29 10.26
N ASP A 103 17.50 -8.52 10.80
CA ASP A 103 16.97 -7.29 10.18
C ASP A 103 17.66 -5.99 10.64
N ASN A 104 18.53 -6.04 11.66
CA ASN A 104 19.06 -4.84 12.32
C ASN A 104 20.52 -4.47 11.97
N ASP A 105 21.24 -5.35 11.28
CA ASP A 105 22.47 -4.99 10.56
C ASP A 105 22.06 -4.85 9.10
N GLY A 106 22.12 -3.62 8.57
CA GLY A 106 21.59 -3.25 7.26
C GLY A 106 21.71 -4.37 6.24
N GLN A 107 20.57 -4.81 5.70
CA GLN A 107 20.50 -5.78 4.62
C GLN A 107 21.36 -5.29 3.46
N ASP A 108 22.64 -5.67 3.46
CA ASP A 108 23.49 -5.58 2.29
C ASP A 108 22.83 -6.50 1.28
N ASP A 109 22.09 -5.91 0.33
CA ASP A 109 21.61 -6.62 -0.86
C ASP A 109 22.78 -7.50 -1.33
N PRO A 110 22.65 -8.83 -1.44
CA PRO A 110 23.76 -9.70 -1.81
C PRO A 110 24.44 -9.27 -3.12
N LEU A 111 23.72 -8.55 -4.00
CA LEU A 111 24.29 -7.94 -5.20
C LEU A 111 25.07 -6.64 -4.91
N LEU A 112 24.67 -5.83 -3.93
CA LEU A 112 25.46 -4.71 -3.41
C LEU A 112 26.74 -5.21 -2.72
N ALA A 113 26.65 -6.25 -1.89
CA ALA A 113 27.83 -6.87 -1.28
C ALA A 113 28.79 -7.44 -2.33
N GLU A 114 28.26 -8.05 -3.41
CA GLU A 114 29.07 -8.52 -4.54
C GLU A 114 29.74 -7.35 -5.29
N LEU A 115 29.01 -6.24 -5.48
CA LEU A 115 29.53 -5.03 -6.10
C LEU A 115 30.61 -4.36 -5.25
N ASP A 116 30.41 -4.26 -3.94
CA ASP A 116 31.36 -3.67 -3.00
C ASP A 116 32.63 -4.53 -2.90
N ALA A 117 32.51 -5.85 -2.81
CA ALA A 117 33.65 -6.75 -2.83
C ALA A 117 34.43 -6.72 -4.15
N LEU A 118 33.77 -6.42 -5.27
CA LEU A 118 34.42 -6.19 -6.56
C LEU A 118 35.12 -4.82 -6.58
N SER A 119 34.45 -3.79 -6.08
CA SER A 119 34.97 -2.43 -5.95
C SER A 119 36.22 -2.37 -5.08
N GLU A 120 36.22 -3.03 -3.91
CA GLU A 120 37.38 -3.13 -3.02
C GLU A 120 38.57 -3.84 -3.69
N ARG A 121 38.31 -4.88 -4.49
CA ARG A 121 39.33 -5.63 -5.22
C ARG A 121 39.93 -4.83 -6.38
N ILE A 122 39.12 -3.95 -6.97
CA ILE A 122 39.59 -2.98 -7.96
C ILE A 122 40.40 -1.89 -7.24
N GLY A 123 39.92 -1.36 -6.12
CA GLY A 123 40.54 -0.25 -5.40
C GLY A 123 40.55 1.03 -6.24
N GLU A 124 41.65 1.77 -6.22
CA GLU A 124 41.78 3.06 -6.93
C GLU A 124 42.24 2.94 -8.40
N ARG A 125 42.53 1.72 -8.90
CA ARG A 125 42.94 1.52 -10.30
C ARG A 125 41.73 1.45 -11.23
N GLU A 126 41.97 1.65 -12.51
CA GLU A 126 40.93 1.40 -13.52
C GLU A 126 40.55 -0.11 -13.56
N PRO A 127 39.25 -0.42 -13.74
CA PRO A 127 38.78 -1.79 -13.96
C PRO A 127 39.40 -2.38 -15.23
N THR A 128 39.76 -3.65 -15.19
CA THR A 128 40.06 -4.40 -16.41
C THR A 128 38.77 -4.64 -17.20
N ALA A 129 38.87 -4.97 -18.50
CA ALA A 129 37.69 -5.28 -19.31
C ALA A 129 36.83 -6.43 -18.72
N ALA A 130 37.45 -7.40 -18.06
CA ALA A 130 36.74 -8.50 -17.41
C ALA A 130 36.00 -8.03 -16.14
N GLU A 131 36.59 -7.14 -15.36
CA GLU A 131 35.96 -6.57 -14.16
C GLU A 131 34.84 -5.60 -14.51
N GLN A 132 35.01 -4.80 -15.57
CA GLN A 132 33.96 -3.95 -16.11
C GLN A 132 32.73 -4.78 -16.52
N GLN A 133 32.96 -5.91 -17.21
CA GLN A 133 31.87 -6.81 -17.57
C GLN A 133 31.18 -7.41 -16.34
N GLN A 134 31.93 -7.76 -15.29
CA GLN A 134 31.35 -8.24 -14.03
C GLN A 134 30.51 -7.17 -13.34
N MET A 135 30.96 -5.90 -13.32
CA MET A 135 30.18 -4.79 -12.78
C MET A 135 28.86 -4.61 -13.56
N ASP A 136 28.92 -4.63 -14.89
CA ASP A 136 27.73 -4.49 -15.74
C ASP A 136 26.73 -5.64 -15.50
N ASP A 137 27.22 -6.87 -15.33
CA ASP A 137 26.39 -8.04 -15.02
C ASP A 137 25.73 -7.95 -13.64
N ILE A 138 26.43 -7.42 -12.62
CA ILE A 138 25.86 -7.18 -11.29
C ILE A 138 24.76 -6.11 -11.38
N ILE A 139 25.04 -4.99 -12.06
CA ILE A 139 24.07 -3.89 -12.23
C ILE A 139 22.82 -4.39 -12.98
N ALA A 140 22.98 -5.20 -14.02
CA ALA A 140 21.85 -5.77 -14.76
C ALA A 140 20.99 -6.67 -13.86
N ARG A 141 21.60 -7.50 -13.01
CA ARG A 141 20.89 -8.33 -12.02
C ARG A 141 20.16 -7.48 -10.99
N MET A 142 20.77 -6.39 -10.50
CA MET A 142 20.13 -5.46 -9.56
C MET A 142 18.91 -4.79 -10.18
N GLN A 143 19.02 -4.32 -11.43
CA GLN A 143 17.90 -3.71 -12.15
C GLN A 143 16.75 -4.70 -12.37
N GLN A 144 17.08 -5.95 -12.72
CA GLN A 144 16.08 -7.00 -12.88
C GLN A 144 15.38 -7.32 -11.55
N ARG A 145 16.15 -7.49 -10.47
CA ARG A 145 15.60 -7.73 -9.13
C ARG A 145 14.67 -6.60 -8.70
N GLY A 146 15.10 -5.34 -8.86
CA GLY A 146 14.25 -4.19 -8.55
C GLY A 146 12.95 -4.15 -9.37
N ALA A 147 12.98 -4.62 -10.62
CA ALA A 147 11.78 -4.75 -11.44
C ALA A 147 10.86 -5.88 -10.93
N ASP A 148 11.43 -7.02 -10.54
CA ASP A 148 10.69 -8.17 -10.00
C ASP A 148 10.05 -7.82 -8.64
N ASP A 149 10.79 -7.13 -7.76
CA ASP A 149 10.29 -6.68 -6.45
C ASP A 149 9.15 -5.67 -6.61
N MET A 150 9.28 -4.73 -7.55
CA MET A 150 8.20 -3.80 -7.89
C MET A 150 6.97 -4.53 -8.47
N GLU A 151 7.17 -5.56 -9.30
CA GLU A 151 6.08 -6.37 -9.82
C GLU A 151 5.36 -7.13 -8.70
N GLN A 152 6.11 -7.70 -7.75
CA GLN A 152 5.56 -8.38 -6.58
C GLN A 152 4.76 -7.43 -5.69
N MET A 153 5.29 -6.24 -5.40
CA MET A 153 4.58 -5.20 -4.65
C MET A 153 3.26 -4.81 -5.35
N VAL A 154 3.29 -4.60 -6.66
CA VAL A 154 2.08 -4.29 -7.44
C VAL A 154 1.08 -5.44 -7.39
N LYS A 155 1.52 -6.70 -7.51
CA LYS A 155 0.64 -7.88 -7.36
C LYS A 155 0.01 -7.93 -5.97
N GLY A 156 0.77 -7.60 -4.93
CA GLY A 156 0.28 -7.48 -3.56
C GLY A 156 -0.81 -6.45 -3.40
N LEU A 157 -0.58 -5.25 -3.93
CA LEU A 157 -1.57 -4.19 -3.94
C LEU A 157 -2.84 -4.62 -4.68
N ILE A 158 -2.72 -5.23 -5.86
CA ILE A 158 -3.88 -5.75 -6.61
C ILE A 158 -4.65 -6.79 -5.80
N ALA A 159 -3.94 -7.76 -5.20
CA ALA A 159 -4.56 -8.82 -4.40
C ALA A 159 -5.28 -8.26 -3.16
N GLY A 160 -4.63 -7.36 -2.43
CA GLY A 160 -5.21 -6.68 -1.27
C GLY A 160 -6.38 -5.76 -1.59
N SER A 161 -6.54 -5.38 -2.87
CA SER A 161 -7.63 -4.52 -3.34
C SER A 161 -8.90 -5.29 -3.69
N GLN A 162 -8.84 -6.62 -3.84
CA GLN A 162 -10.02 -7.40 -4.22
C GLN A 162 -11.08 -7.37 -3.10
N GLY A 163 -12.34 -7.05 -3.45
CA GLY A 163 -13.44 -6.96 -2.48
C GLY A 163 -13.49 -5.64 -1.71
N SER A 164 -12.64 -4.67 -2.06
CA SER A 164 -12.63 -3.35 -1.43
C SER A 164 -13.54 -2.33 -2.12
N GLU A 165 -14.30 -2.72 -3.14
CA GLU A 165 -15.19 -1.84 -3.90
C GLU A 165 -16.23 -1.16 -3.00
N SER A 166 -16.65 -1.82 -1.92
CA SER A 166 -17.62 -1.26 -0.97
C SER A 166 -17.07 -0.10 -0.13
N SER A 167 -15.74 0.09 -0.07
CA SER A 167 -15.15 1.25 0.62
C SER A 167 -15.18 2.52 -0.25
N ILE A 168 -15.41 2.38 -1.56
CA ILE A 168 -15.37 3.48 -2.52
C ILE A 168 -16.71 4.22 -2.47
N THR A 169 -16.68 5.45 -1.97
CA THR A 169 -17.88 6.25 -1.73
C THR A 169 -18.38 6.98 -2.97
N LEU A 170 -17.55 7.11 -4.01
CA LEU A 170 -17.94 7.69 -5.29
C LEU A 170 -18.57 6.64 -6.21
N PRO A 171 -19.48 7.04 -7.11
CA PRO A 171 -20.15 6.14 -8.05
C PRO A 171 -19.16 5.35 -8.91
N LEU A 172 -19.35 4.03 -9.02
CA LEU A 172 -18.48 3.16 -9.79
C LEU A 172 -18.98 3.00 -11.23
N TYR A 173 -18.08 3.20 -12.21
CA TYR A 173 -18.41 2.95 -13.61
C TYR A 173 -18.75 1.46 -13.83
N PRO A 174 -19.97 1.10 -14.30
CA PRO A 174 -20.44 -0.28 -14.28
C PRO A 174 -19.61 -1.28 -15.09
N GLN A 175 -18.96 -0.84 -16.16
CA GLN A 175 -18.14 -1.69 -17.05
C GLN A 175 -16.64 -1.58 -16.75
N ALA A 176 -16.29 -1.12 -15.55
CA ALA A 176 -14.90 -1.00 -15.13
C ALA A 176 -14.50 -2.13 -14.19
N GLN A 177 -13.26 -2.57 -14.36
CA GLN A 177 -12.59 -3.49 -13.46
C GLN A 177 -11.70 -2.70 -12.51
N LEU A 178 -11.82 -2.94 -11.20
CA LEU A 178 -10.90 -2.43 -10.20
C LEU A 178 -9.52 -3.08 -10.41
N LEU A 179 -8.48 -2.25 -10.48
CA LEU A 179 -7.09 -2.69 -10.54
C LEU A 179 -6.46 -2.65 -9.15
N ILE A 180 -6.48 -1.48 -8.51
CA ILE A 180 -5.82 -1.22 -7.22
C ILE A 180 -6.72 -0.27 -6.43
N ASN A 181 -6.84 -0.51 -5.13
CA ASN A 181 -7.42 0.39 -4.14
C ASN A 181 -6.36 0.68 -3.08
N ILE A 182 -6.07 1.96 -2.91
CA ILE A 182 -5.05 2.52 -2.04
C ILE A 182 -5.78 3.21 -0.90
N PRO A 183 -5.60 2.76 0.35
CA PRO A 183 -6.19 3.44 1.51
C PRO A 183 -5.57 4.85 1.67
N ALA A 184 -6.25 5.72 2.42
CA ALA A 184 -5.64 6.98 2.83
C ALA A 184 -4.36 6.70 3.61
N GLN A 185 -3.30 7.43 3.29
CA GLN A 185 -1.98 7.30 3.95
C GLN A 185 -1.79 8.34 5.06
N GLY A 186 -2.87 8.97 5.52
CA GLY A 186 -2.76 10.13 6.41
C GLY A 186 -2.24 11.33 5.63
N GLU A 187 -1.15 11.93 6.07
CA GLU A 187 -0.53 13.08 5.43
C GLU A 187 0.70 12.68 4.61
N ILE A 188 0.83 13.26 3.41
CA ILE A 188 2.05 13.18 2.62
C ILE A 188 2.75 14.53 2.59
N GLU A 189 4.07 14.53 2.70
CA GLU A 189 4.87 15.73 2.56
C GLU A 189 5.38 15.85 1.12
N ILE A 190 5.05 16.96 0.46
CA ILE A 190 5.58 17.30 -0.86
C ILE A 190 6.20 18.69 -0.76
N GLY A 191 7.54 18.74 -0.77
CA GLY A 191 8.29 19.96 -0.46
C GLY A 191 8.13 20.31 1.03
N GLU A 192 7.78 21.56 1.32
CA GLU A 192 7.58 22.05 2.71
C GLU A 192 6.10 22.00 3.14
N GLN A 193 5.27 21.21 2.46
CA GLN A 193 3.83 21.19 2.69
C GLN A 193 3.33 19.76 2.94
N ALA A 194 2.56 19.60 4.01
CA ALA A 194 1.82 18.39 4.32
C ALA A 194 0.41 18.45 3.70
N TYR A 195 -0.01 17.34 3.11
CA TYR A 195 -1.30 17.18 2.47
C TYR A 195 -2.00 15.93 2.99
N ALA A 196 -3.18 16.08 3.57
CA ALA A 196 -4.05 14.96 3.87
C ALA A 196 -4.42 14.23 2.57
N THR A 197 -4.20 12.92 2.53
CA THR A 197 -4.48 12.10 1.35
C THR A 197 -5.86 11.47 1.44
N LEU A 198 -6.58 11.52 0.33
CA LEU A 198 -7.78 10.72 0.16
C LEU A 198 -7.39 9.30 -0.26
N PRO A 199 -8.20 8.29 0.14
CA PRO A 199 -8.08 6.98 -0.48
C PRO A 199 -8.35 7.08 -1.98
N GLY A 200 -7.75 6.16 -2.73
CA GLY A 200 -7.66 6.22 -4.18
C GLY A 200 -7.86 4.86 -4.83
N ALA A 201 -8.63 4.78 -5.90
CA ALA A 201 -8.85 3.52 -6.61
C ALA A 201 -8.63 3.66 -8.12
N SER A 202 -7.84 2.77 -8.70
CA SER A 202 -7.53 2.69 -10.13
C SER A 202 -8.41 1.65 -10.81
N PHE A 203 -8.91 1.99 -11.99
CA PHE A 203 -9.83 1.19 -12.77
C PHE A 203 -9.43 1.15 -14.24
N VAL A 204 -9.87 0.09 -14.91
CA VAL A 204 -9.73 -0.07 -16.36
C VAL A 204 -11.07 -0.43 -17.01
N THR A 205 -11.30 0.04 -18.23
CA THR A 205 -12.45 -0.38 -19.04
C THR A 205 -12.10 -0.42 -20.54
N THR A 206 -12.89 -1.18 -21.29
CA THR A 206 -12.84 -1.26 -22.76
C THR A 206 -13.64 -0.14 -23.44
N ASP A 207 -14.35 0.67 -22.66
CA ASP A 207 -15.07 1.86 -23.12
C ASP A 207 -14.14 3.06 -23.28
N SER A 208 -14.55 4.03 -24.11
CA SER A 208 -13.72 5.20 -24.43
C SER A 208 -13.68 6.22 -23.28
N PRO A 209 -12.66 7.09 -23.20
CA PRO A 209 -12.56 8.11 -22.16
C PRO A 209 -13.78 9.04 -22.15
N GLU A 210 -14.38 9.30 -23.32
CA GLU A 210 -15.58 10.12 -23.46
C GLU A 210 -16.81 9.47 -22.83
N GLN A 211 -16.99 8.16 -22.98
CA GLN A 211 -18.10 7.43 -22.35
C GLN A 211 -17.96 7.45 -20.83
N VAL A 212 -16.75 7.22 -20.32
CA VAL A 212 -16.46 7.28 -18.87
C VAL A 212 -16.69 8.69 -18.33
N LEU A 213 -16.19 9.72 -19.03
CA LEU A 213 -16.41 11.11 -18.65
C LEU A 213 -17.90 11.48 -18.64
N GLN A 214 -18.66 11.06 -19.64
CA GLN A 214 -20.10 11.33 -19.70
C GLN A 214 -20.85 10.72 -18.51
N TYR A 215 -20.53 9.49 -18.15
CA TYR A 215 -21.09 8.85 -16.96
C TYR A 215 -20.81 9.68 -15.70
N TYR A 216 -19.54 10.00 -15.45
CA TYR A 216 -19.18 10.74 -14.23
C TYR A 216 -19.76 12.15 -14.18
N ARG A 217 -19.90 12.84 -15.32
CA ARG A 217 -20.59 14.14 -15.37
C ARG A 217 -22.07 14.06 -15.00
N GLN A 218 -22.73 12.93 -15.26
CA GLN A 218 -24.12 12.72 -14.87
C GLN A 218 -24.24 12.36 -13.39
N GLN A 219 -23.32 11.53 -12.88
CA GLN A 219 -23.33 11.06 -11.50
C GLN A 219 -22.80 12.09 -10.49
N LEU A 220 -21.91 12.99 -10.94
CA LEU A 220 -21.23 13.98 -10.12
C LEU A 220 -21.49 15.40 -10.65
N PRO A 221 -22.74 15.90 -10.58
CA PRO A 221 -23.11 17.18 -11.20
C PRO A 221 -22.40 18.41 -10.59
N ASP A 222 -21.97 18.30 -9.32
CA ASP A 222 -21.26 19.38 -8.62
C ASP A 222 -19.76 19.40 -8.88
N TYR A 223 -19.23 18.37 -9.57
CA TYR A 223 -17.81 18.30 -9.91
C TYR A 223 -17.54 19.08 -11.20
N LYS A 224 -16.39 19.74 -11.24
CA LYS A 224 -15.97 20.59 -12.36
C LYS A 224 -14.89 19.91 -13.18
N LEU A 225 -15.06 19.98 -14.50
CA LEU A 225 -14.06 19.49 -15.44
C LEU A 225 -12.81 20.38 -15.37
N HIS A 226 -11.67 19.76 -15.14
CA HIS A 226 -10.36 20.36 -15.14
C HIS A 226 -9.47 19.66 -16.17
N ARG A 227 -8.71 20.45 -16.93
CA ARG A 227 -7.72 19.98 -17.89
C ARG A 227 -6.41 20.64 -17.53
N SER A 228 -5.43 19.85 -17.11
CA SER A 228 -4.09 20.36 -16.87
C SER A 228 -3.51 20.89 -18.18
N SER A 229 -2.72 21.96 -18.11
CA SER A 229 -1.94 22.45 -19.26
C SER A 229 -0.88 21.44 -19.71
N LEU A 230 -0.49 20.52 -18.82
CA LEU A 230 0.44 19.43 -19.09
C LEU A 230 -0.25 18.10 -19.43
N ALA A 231 -1.58 18.04 -19.36
CA ALA A 231 -2.33 16.82 -19.68
C ALA A 231 -2.21 16.50 -21.17
N LYS A 232 -1.99 15.22 -21.48
CA LYS A 232 -2.01 14.75 -22.88
C LYS A 232 -3.43 14.85 -23.43
N ALA A 233 -3.53 14.86 -24.76
CA ALA A 233 -4.82 14.86 -25.43
C ALA A 233 -5.70 13.69 -24.95
N GLY A 234 -6.87 14.01 -24.41
CA GLY A 234 -7.82 13.03 -23.87
C GLY A 234 -7.76 12.81 -22.35
N GLU A 235 -6.76 13.37 -21.66
CA GLU A 235 -6.68 13.33 -20.20
C GLU A 235 -7.54 14.43 -19.57
N VAL A 236 -8.31 14.06 -18.53
CA VAL A 236 -9.22 14.98 -17.83
C VAL A 236 -9.32 14.62 -16.36
N ALA A 237 -9.52 15.62 -15.51
CA ALA A 237 -9.92 15.43 -14.13
C ALA A 237 -11.31 16.02 -13.91
N LEU A 238 -12.22 15.29 -13.30
CA LEU A 238 -13.49 15.81 -12.81
C LEU A 238 -13.33 15.98 -11.29
N MET A 239 -13.25 17.21 -10.80
CA MET A 239 -12.82 17.50 -9.41
C MET A 239 -13.89 18.21 -8.60
N GLN A 240 -14.00 17.86 -7.32
CA GLN A 240 -14.86 18.54 -6.35
C GLN A 240 -14.19 19.82 -5.83
N HIS A 241 -14.98 20.86 -5.53
CA HIS A 241 -14.55 22.03 -4.75
C HIS A 241 -13.14 22.59 -5.06
N LEU A 242 -12.86 22.89 -6.33
CA LEU A 242 -11.58 23.49 -6.73
C LEU A 242 -11.35 24.85 -6.05
N PRO A 243 -10.21 25.05 -5.35
CA PRO A 243 -9.81 26.36 -4.86
C PRO A 243 -9.68 27.38 -6.00
N ALA A 244 -9.89 28.65 -5.69
CA ALA A 244 -9.65 29.73 -6.66
C ALA A 244 -8.17 29.73 -7.08
N GLY A 245 -7.91 29.72 -8.38
CA GLY A 245 -6.56 29.71 -8.93
C GLY A 245 -5.87 28.35 -8.97
N PHE A 246 -6.56 27.26 -8.64
CA PHE A 246 -5.99 25.91 -8.69
C PHE A 246 -5.47 25.55 -10.09
N ASP A 247 -4.21 25.14 -10.15
CA ASP A 247 -3.51 24.64 -11.33
C ASP A 247 -2.96 23.24 -11.01
N TYR A 248 -3.57 22.21 -11.60
CA TYR A 248 -3.22 20.81 -11.29
C TYR A 248 -1.71 20.51 -11.43
N ALA A 249 -1.01 21.16 -12.36
CA ALA A 249 0.42 20.95 -12.56
C ALA A 249 1.26 21.54 -11.42
N LYS A 250 0.80 22.62 -10.79
CA LYS A 250 1.50 23.33 -9.71
C LYS A 250 1.05 22.88 -8.32
N ASP A 251 -0.22 22.50 -8.22
CA ASP A 251 -0.91 22.15 -6.98
C ASP A 251 -1.14 20.64 -6.88
N MET A 252 -0.29 19.82 -7.49
CA MET A 252 -0.44 18.36 -7.53
C MET A 252 -0.58 17.76 -6.12
N GLY A 253 0.19 18.27 -5.15
CA GLY A 253 0.07 17.82 -3.75
C GLY A 253 -1.33 18.02 -3.18
N ARG A 254 -1.95 19.18 -3.47
CA ARG A 254 -3.32 19.49 -3.05
C ARG A 254 -4.36 18.63 -3.77
N ALA A 255 -4.07 18.13 -4.97
CA ALA A 255 -4.99 17.26 -5.71
C ALA A 255 -5.29 15.96 -4.95
N PHE A 256 -4.32 15.42 -4.18
CA PHE A 256 -4.51 14.23 -3.35
C PHE A 256 -5.52 14.43 -2.21
N SER A 257 -5.77 15.67 -1.80
CA SER A 257 -6.72 16.04 -0.75
C SER A 257 -8.12 16.36 -1.28
N ILE A 258 -8.31 16.35 -2.60
CA ILE A 258 -9.55 16.77 -3.26
C ILE A 258 -10.19 15.56 -3.91
N ALA A 259 -11.47 15.29 -3.64
CA ALA A 259 -12.16 14.19 -4.29
C ALA A 259 -12.28 14.46 -5.79
N HIS A 260 -11.85 13.50 -6.61
CA HIS A 260 -11.86 13.66 -8.06
C HIS A 260 -11.78 12.33 -8.81
N VAL A 261 -12.19 12.37 -10.07
CA VAL A 261 -12.01 11.28 -11.03
C VAL A 261 -11.06 11.75 -12.12
N TYR A 262 -9.87 11.14 -12.18
CA TYR A 262 -8.89 11.36 -13.24
C TYR A 262 -9.08 10.30 -14.33
N ILE A 263 -9.33 10.70 -15.57
CA ILE A 263 -9.64 9.81 -16.69
C ILE A 263 -8.59 10.03 -17.77
N GLN A 264 -8.04 8.95 -18.30
CA GLN A 264 -7.04 8.98 -19.35
C GLN A 264 -7.20 7.83 -20.36
N PRO A 265 -6.79 8.03 -21.63
CA PRO A 265 -6.67 6.93 -22.57
C PRO A 265 -5.67 5.89 -22.07
N ALA A 266 -5.95 4.61 -22.30
CA ALA A 266 -4.99 3.56 -22.04
C ALA A 266 -3.78 3.73 -22.97
N SER A 267 -2.58 3.86 -22.39
CA SER A 267 -1.34 3.98 -23.16
C SER A 267 -1.05 2.70 -23.96
N ALA A 268 -0.22 2.79 -24.99
CA ALA A 268 0.17 1.60 -25.77
C ALA A 268 0.84 0.52 -24.88
N ALA A 269 1.57 0.93 -23.86
CA ALA A 269 2.13 0.00 -22.87
C ALA A 269 1.03 -0.62 -21.98
N GLY A 270 0.05 0.19 -21.55
CA GLY A 270 -1.11 -0.28 -20.79
C GLY A 270 -1.94 -1.30 -21.58
N GLN A 271 -2.20 -1.04 -22.86
CA GLN A 271 -2.95 -1.95 -23.75
C GLN A 271 -2.25 -3.30 -23.97
N LYS A 272 -0.92 -3.33 -23.97
CA LYS A 272 -0.16 -4.59 -24.06
C LYS A 272 -0.32 -5.45 -22.80
N ARG A 273 -0.39 -4.81 -21.63
CA ARG A 273 -0.55 -5.49 -20.33
C ARG A 273 -2.01 -5.82 -20.02
N LEU A 274 -2.94 -5.02 -20.53
CA LEU A 274 -4.38 -5.15 -20.32
C LEU A 274 -5.08 -5.18 -21.70
N PRO A 275 -5.16 -6.35 -22.35
CA PRO A 275 -5.72 -6.46 -23.69
C PRO A 275 -7.14 -5.91 -23.78
N GLY A 276 -7.37 -5.00 -24.73
CA GLY A 276 -8.66 -4.37 -24.95
C GLY A 276 -8.95 -3.13 -24.08
N ALA A 277 -8.09 -2.81 -23.12
CA ALA A 277 -8.22 -1.59 -22.32
C ALA A 277 -8.20 -0.35 -23.23
N LYS A 278 -9.22 0.50 -23.13
CA LYS A 278 -9.26 1.78 -23.83
C LYS A 278 -9.11 2.96 -22.89
N THR A 279 -9.54 2.79 -21.65
CA THR A 279 -9.52 3.85 -20.64
C THR A 279 -8.98 3.32 -19.33
N LEU A 280 -8.08 4.10 -18.73
CA LEU A 280 -7.68 3.97 -17.35
C LEU A 280 -8.23 5.19 -16.60
N PHE A 281 -8.77 4.99 -15.41
CA PHE A 281 -9.20 6.11 -14.59
C PHE A 281 -8.93 5.83 -13.12
N PHE A 282 -8.73 6.91 -12.38
CA PHE A 282 -8.44 6.87 -10.95
C PHE A 282 -9.47 7.71 -10.22
N ILE A 283 -10.01 7.18 -9.13
CA ILE A 283 -10.99 7.84 -8.27
C ILE A 283 -10.32 8.13 -6.94
N TYR A 284 -10.17 9.41 -6.58
CA TYR A 284 -9.91 9.84 -5.21
C TYR A 284 -11.24 10.16 -4.55
N TYR A 285 -11.54 9.49 -3.44
CA TYR A 285 -12.88 9.53 -2.84
C TYR A 285 -12.79 9.87 -1.34
N PRO A 286 -13.79 10.55 -0.77
CA PRO A 286 -13.82 10.76 0.67
C PRO A 286 -14.01 9.41 1.40
N PRO A 287 -13.40 9.20 2.58
CA PRO A 287 -13.64 8.00 3.36
C PRO A 287 -15.13 7.86 3.74
N ALA A 288 -15.61 6.63 3.89
CA ALA A 288 -16.96 6.37 4.37
C ALA A 288 -17.15 6.97 5.78
N SER A 289 -18.28 7.65 5.99
CA SER A 289 -18.66 8.28 7.26
C SER A 289 -19.18 7.27 8.27
#